data_AF-A0A6A6G763-F1
#
_entry.id   AF-A0A6A6G763-F1
#
_cell.length_a   1.000
_cell.length_b   1.000
_cell.length_c   1.000
_cell.angle_alpha   90.00
_cell.angle_beta   90.00
_cell.angle_gamma   90.00
#
_symmetry.space_group_name_H-M   'P 1'
#
loop_
_entity.id
_entity.type
_entity.pdbx_description
1 polymer ?
#
loop_
_entity_poly.entity_id
_entity_poly.type
_entity_poly.pdbx_seq_one_letter_code
_entity_poly.pdbx_strand_id
1 'polypeptide(L)'
;MRSNKQQIKFHEQEPLDEAENINFNTPLRDYQCKAVAMMLSSLDSPFRGCILGDSMGLGKTIQSIAAMWLDRFRPGCASLIICPKSLIDQ
;
A
#
# COMPACT_ATOMS: atom_id res chain seq x y z
N MET A 1 -16.57 6.20 35.83
CA MET A 1 -17.15 6.24 34.46
C MET A 1 -16.07 5.82 33.48
N ARG A 2 -16.40 4.88 32.57
CA ARG A 2 -15.46 4.00 31.86
C ARG A 2 -14.71 4.72 30.73
N SER A 3 -13.41 4.43 30.66
CA SER A 3 -12.48 4.77 29.57
C SER A 3 -12.92 4.12 28.27
N ASN A 4 -13.14 4.92 27.22
CA ASN A 4 -13.52 4.46 25.88
C ASN A 4 -12.25 4.23 25.05
N LYS A 5 -11.67 3.04 25.16
CA LYS A 5 -10.69 2.53 24.20
C LYS A 5 -11.45 2.09 22.94
N GLN A 6 -11.51 2.94 21.92
CA GLN A 6 -11.91 2.49 20.59
C GLN A 6 -10.81 1.56 20.07
N GLN A 7 -11.07 0.25 20.17
CA GLN A 7 -10.26 -0.77 19.53
C GLN A 7 -10.34 -0.59 18.02
N ILE A 8 -9.20 -0.27 17.40
CA ILE A 8 -9.02 -0.32 15.95
C ILE A 8 -9.16 -1.79 15.55
N LYS A 9 -10.26 -2.12 14.85
CA LYS A 9 -10.45 -3.43 14.24
C LYS A 9 -9.64 -3.48 12.95
N PHE A 10 -8.55 -4.22 12.94
CA PHE A 10 -7.87 -4.59 11.72
C PHE A 10 -8.74 -5.63 11.01
N HIS A 11 -9.38 -5.23 9.92
CA HIS A 11 -10.05 -6.18 9.03
C HIS A 11 -8.95 -6.90 8.23
N GLU A 12 -8.88 -8.23 8.37
CA GLU A 12 -8.17 -9.05 7.39
C GLU A 12 -8.87 -8.87 6.05
N GLN A 13 -8.15 -8.32 5.08
CA GLN A 13 -8.61 -8.15 3.71
C GLN A 13 -8.08 -9.30 2.87
N GLU A 14 -8.97 -9.90 2.07
CA GLU A 14 -8.64 -10.89 1.05
C GLU A 14 -7.67 -10.29 0.00
N PRO A 15 -6.75 -11.08 -0.58
CA PRO A 15 -5.83 -10.60 -1.60
C PRO A 15 -6.60 -10.06 -2.83
N LEU A 16 -6.08 -8.99 -3.44
CA LEU A 16 -6.66 -8.38 -4.63
C LEU A 16 -6.40 -9.27 -5.87
N ASP A 17 -7.47 -9.78 -6.49
CA ASP A 17 -7.43 -10.55 -7.75
C ASP A 17 -7.02 -9.70 -8.99
N GLU A 18 -7.04 -8.36 -8.90
CA GLU A 18 -6.91 -7.46 -10.07
C GLU A 18 -5.47 -7.03 -10.41
N ALA A 19 -4.43 -7.71 -9.91
CA ALA A 19 -3.03 -7.40 -10.25
C ALA A 19 -2.60 -7.84 -11.68
N GLU A 20 -3.54 -8.14 -12.58
CA GLU A 20 -3.30 -8.95 -13.79
C GLU A 20 -2.51 -8.28 -14.93
N ASN A 21 -2.10 -7.01 -14.87
CA ASN A 21 -1.30 -6.42 -15.95
C ASN A 21 -0.19 -5.47 -15.48
N ILE A 22 0.56 -5.89 -14.47
CA ILE A 22 1.97 -5.49 -14.33
C ILE A 22 2.78 -6.76 -14.51
N ASN A 23 3.56 -6.85 -15.59
CA ASN A 23 4.53 -7.93 -15.70
C ASN A 23 5.75 -7.57 -14.84
N PHE A 24 5.58 -7.61 -13.52
CA PHE A 24 6.72 -7.84 -12.66
C PHE A 24 7.21 -9.23 -13.04
N ASN A 25 8.48 -9.37 -13.42
CA ASN A 25 9.09 -10.68 -13.67
C ASN A 25 8.97 -11.65 -12.47
N THR A 26 8.50 -11.15 -11.33
CA THR A 26 8.19 -11.92 -10.12
C THR A 26 6.84 -11.45 -9.54
N PRO A 27 5.90 -12.35 -9.24
CA PRO A 27 4.65 -11.98 -8.58
C PRO A 27 4.90 -11.43 -7.16
N LEU A 28 3.97 -10.62 -6.67
CA LEU A 28 3.97 -10.16 -5.28
C LEU A 28 3.76 -11.35 -4.32
N ARG A 29 4.40 -11.29 -3.16
CA ARG A 29 4.17 -12.24 -2.06
C ARG A 29 2.90 -11.87 -1.28
N ASP A 30 2.27 -12.83 -0.62
CA ASP A 30 1.00 -12.62 0.11
C ASP A 30 1.02 -11.43 1.07
N TYR A 31 2.12 -11.27 1.84
CA TYR A 31 2.25 -10.14 2.75
C TYR A 31 2.34 -8.80 2.03
N GLN A 32 2.87 -8.77 0.81
CA GLN A 32 2.93 -7.58 -0.03
C GLN A 32 1.53 -7.26 -0.58
N CYS A 33 0.78 -8.26 -1.02
CA CYS A 33 -0.62 -8.10 -1.43
C CYS A 33 -1.47 -7.53 -0.29
N LYS A 34 -1.32 -8.06 0.93
CA LYS A 34 -2.01 -7.55 2.13
C LYS A 34 -1.66 -6.08 2.41
N ALA A 35 -0.38 -5.73 2.34
CA ALA A 35 0.05 -4.35 2.51
C ALA A 35 -0.56 -3.42 1.45
N VAL A 36 -0.60 -3.84 0.18
CA VAL A 36 -1.21 -3.08 -0.92
C VAL A 36 -2.71 -2.87 -0.72
N ALA A 37 -3.46 -3.90 -0.34
CA ALA A 37 -4.88 -3.79 -0.04
C ALA A 37 -5.15 -2.80 1.11
N MET A 38 -4.34 -2.86 2.16
CA MET A 38 -4.41 -1.91 3.28
C MET A 38 -4.08 -0.47 2.84
N MET A 39 -3.10 -0.28 1.94
CA MET A 39 -2.80 1.04 1.39
C MET A 39 -4.00 1.60 0.63
N LEU A 40 -4.57 0.84 -0.31
CA LEU A 40 -5.69 1.29 -1.12
C LEU A 40 -6.93 1.62 -0.28
N SER A 41 -7.29 0.76 0.67
CA SER A 41 -8.41 1.02 1.57
C SER A 41 -8.19 2.25 2.46
N SER A 42 -6.93 2.56 2.81
CA SER A 42 -6.61 3.75 3.60
C SER A 42 -6.84 5.07 2.86
N LEU A 43 -6.76 5.08 1.52
CA LEU A 43 -6.98 6.27 0.69
C LEU A 43 -8.44 6.77 0.78
N ASP A 44 -9.37 5.85 0.97
CA ASP A 44 -10.79 6.15 1.13
C ASP A 44 -11.20 6.35 2.60
N SER A 45 -10.27 6.13 3.54
CA SER A 45 -10.49 6.36 4.96
C SER A 45 -10.44 7.85 5.33
N PRO A 46 -10.96 8.24 6.51
CA PRO A 46 -10.85 9.62 7.01
C PRO A 46 -9.42 10.14 7.14
N PHE A 47 -8.43 9.23 7.29
CA PHE A 47 -7.02 9.59 7.42
C PHE A 47 -6.33 9.82 6.08
N ARG A 48 -6.92 9.35 4.97
CA ARG A 48 -6.41 9.53 3.59
C ARG A 48 -4.95 9.08 3.41
N GLY A 49 -4.55 8.00 4.07
CA GLY A 49 -3.20 7.45 3.96
C GLY A 49 -2.83 6.48 5.07
N CYS A 50 -1.60 5.97 5.01
CA CYS A 50 -1.09 4.94 5.91
C CYS A 50 0.44 5.02 6.08
N ILE A 51 0.96 4.27 7.05
CA ILE A 51 2.40 4.07 7.27
C ILE A 51 2.73 2.59 7.06
N LEU A 52 3.67 2.29 6.16
CA LEU A 52 4.23 0.95 6.01
C LEU A 52 5.27 0.68 7.09
N GLY A 53 4.82 0.12 8.22
CA GLY A 53 5.64 -0.21 9.39
C GLY A 53 6.44 -1.52 9.30
N ASP A 54 6.46 -2.17 8.14
CA ASP A 54 7.12 -3.44 7.90
C ASP A 54 8.66 -3.35 8.04
N SER A 55 9.28 -4.45 8.46
CA SER A 55 10.74 -4.60 8.53
C SER A 55 11.46 -4.24 7.22
N MET A 56 12.72 -3.82 7.32
CA MET A 56 13.58 -3.55 6.16
C MET A 56 13.73 -4.80 5.28
N GLY A 57 13.87 -4.61 3.96
CA GLY A 57 14.05 -5.71 3.01
C GLY A 57 12.78 -6.44 2.54
N LEU A 58 11.60 -6.12 3.09
CA LEU A 58 10.33 -6.74 2.69
C LEU A 58 9.73 -6.20 1.38
N GLY A 59 10.42 -5.29 0.69
CA GLY A 59 9.95 -4.76 -0.59
C GLY A 59 8.87 -3.68 -0.46
N LYS A 60 8.99 -2.78 0.52
CA LYS A 60 8.10 -1.61 0.64
C LYS A 60 8.04 -0.76 -0.63
N THR A 61 9.13 -0.72 -1.40
CA THR A 61 9.16 -0.05 -2.71
C THR A 61 8.20 -0.70 -3.71
N ILE A 62 8.26 -2.04 -3.86
CA ILE A 62 7.39 -2.75 -4.81
C ILE A 62 5.92 -2.69 -4.38
N GLN A 63 5.66 -2.75 -3.06
CA GLN A 63 4.32 -2.53 -2.52
C GLN A 63 3.78 -1.14 -2.90
N SER A 64 4.58 -0.08 -2.73
CA SER A 64 4.17 1.30 -3.05
C SER A 64 3.90 1.48 -4.55
N ILE A 65 4.77 0.91 -5.40
CA ILE A 65 4.59 0.93 -6.86
C ILE A 65 3.30 0.20 -7.26
N ALA A 66 3.04 -0.97 -6.68
CA ALA A 66 1.81 -1.72 -6.96
C ALA A 66 0.55 -0.95 -6.55
N ALA A 67 0.54 -0.32 -5.37
CA ALA A 67 -0.57 0.53 -4.95
C ALA A 67 -0.81 1.72 -5.89
N MET A 68 0.25 2.44 -6.27
CA MET A 68 0.14 3.56 -7.23
C MET A 68 -0.35 3.08 -8.59
N TRP A 69 0.14 1.93 -9.06
CA TRP A 69 -0.32 1.36 -10.32
C TRP A 69 -1.80 1.01 -10.27
N LEU A 70 -2.27 0.34 -9.23
CA LEU A 70 -3.69 -0.02 -9.11
C LEU A 70 -4.59 1.22 -9.01
N ASP A 71 -4.13 2.29 -8.36
CA ASP A 71 -4.89 3.55 -8.22
C ASP A 71 -4.74 4.53 -9.40
N ARG A 72 -3.95 4.18 -10.44
CA ARG A 72 -3.55 5.11 -11.52
C ARG A 72 -4.70 5.69 -12.34
N PHE A 73 -5.86 5.05 -12.34
CA PHE A 73 -7.02 5.49 -13.10
C PHE A 73 -7.96 6.42 -12.31
N ARG A 74 -7.63 6.73 -11.05
CA ARG A 74 -8.42 7.64 -10.23
C ARG A 74 -8.44 9.05 -10.90
N PRO A 75 -9.61 9.70 -11.04
CA PRO A 75 -9.69 11.01 -11.69
C PRO A 75 -8.81 12.05 -11.00
N GLY A 76 -8.03 12.80 -11.80
CA GLY A 76 -7.10 13.81 -11.27
C GLY A 76 -5.87 13.22 -10.55
N CYS A 77 -5.61 11.91 -10.72
CA CYS A 77 -4.46 11.25 -10.11
C CYS A 77 -3.15 11.75 -10.71
N ALA A 78 -2.28 12.28 -9.83
CA ALA A 78 -0.86 12.50 -10.08
C ALA A 78 -0.10 12.01 -8.85
N SER A 79 0.94 11.19 -9.06
CA SER A 79 1.75 10.65 -7.98
C SER A 79 3.03 11.46 -7.80
N LEU A 80 3.32 11.90 -6.57
CA LEU A 80 4.59 12.51 -6.17
C LEU A 80 5.34 11.55 -5.25
N ILE A 81 6.57 11.18 -5.63
CA ILE A 81 7.44 10.32 -4.84
C ILE A 81 8.58 11.16 -4.29
N ILE A 82 8.72 11.17 -2.97
CA ILE A 82 9.85 11.81 -2.27
C ILE A 82 10.72 10.70 -1.70
N CYS A 83 11.98 10.66 -2.11
CA CYS A 83 12.96 9.71 -1.60
C CYS A 83 14.32 10.38 -1.37
N PRO A 84 15.19 9.83 -0.51
CA PRO A 84 16.59 10.22 -0.42
C PRO A 84 17.28 10.12 -1.78
N LYS A 85 18.14 11.10 -2.09
CA LYS A 85 18.89 11.16 -3.36
C LYS A 85 19.63 9.85 -3.70
N SER A 86 20.14 9.15 -2.69
CA SER A 86 20.89 7.91 -2.86
C SER A 86 20.05 6.73 -3.39
N LEU A 87 18.72 6.86 -3.46
CA LEU A 87 17.82 5.79 -3.89
C LEU A 87 17.29 5.96 -5.33
N ILE A 88 17.72 6.99 -6.06
CA ILE A 88 17.18 7.30 -7.39
C ILE A 88 17.56 6.23 -8.44
N ASP A 89 18.77 5.67 -8.33
CA ASP A 89 19.35 4.74 -9.31
C ASP A 89 19.31 3.26 -8.86
N GLN A 90 18.38 2.90 -7.96
CA GLN A 90 18.25 1.53 -7.39
C GLN A 90 17.53 0.55 -8.32
#